data_AF-A0A259CKJ0-F1
#
_entry.id   AF-A0A259CKJ0-F1
#
_cell.length_a   1.000
_cell.length_b   1.000
_cell.length_c   1.000
_cell.angle_alpha   90.00
_cell.angle_beta   90.00
_cell.angle_gamma   90.00
#
_symmetry.space_group_name_H-M   'P 1'
#
loop_
_entity.id
_entity.type
_entity.pdbx_description
1 polymer ?
#
loop_
_entity_poly.entity_id
_entity_poly.type
_entity_poly.pdbx_seq_one_letter_code
_entity_poly.pdbx_strand_id
1 'polypeptide(L)'
;MNISSIVVQTSPQHVEEVAQLLKNADYCDYHFHDEKGRIIVTIEGAGVEEEIAKLVKIQEMAHVIAADMSFAYSEDELNEERDKLEVAGTELPAWLNDENATKHDIQYNGDLKDRF
;
A
#
# COMPACT_ATOMS: atom_id res chain seq x y z
N MET A 1 -6.22 -7.31 7.48
CA MET A 1 -4.85 -7.81 7.69
C MET A 1 -4.18 -7.87 6.34
N ASN A 2 -3.17 -7.04 6.15
CA ASN A 2 -2.45 -6.89 4.90
C ASN A 2 -1.25 -7.82 4.86
N ILE A 3 -0.97 -8.36 3.68
CA ILE A 3 0.18 -9.24 3.45
C ILE A 3 0.96 -8.68 2.28
N SER A 4 2.23 -8.32 2.51
CA SER A 4 3.11 -7.74 1.52
C SER A 4 4.37 -8.56 1.30
N SER A 5 4.70 -8.83 0.04
CA SER A 5 5.94 -9.49 -0.37
C SER A 5 7.02 -8.46 -0.66
N ILE A 6 8.16 -8.62 -0.01
CA ILE A 6 9.33 -7.76 -0.12
C ILE A 6 10.47 -8.53 -0.76
N VAL A 7 11.12 -7.90 -1.75
CA VAL A 7 12.38 -8.37 -2.33
C VAL A 7 13.51 -7.55 -1.73
N VAL A 8 14.35 -8.22 -0.94
CA VAL A 8 15.54 -7.63 -0.32
C VAL A 8 16.74 -7.96 -1.19
N GLN A 9 17.48 -6.92 -1.58
CA GLN A 9 18.71 -7.01 -2.34
C GLN A 9 19.91 -6.80 -1.41
N THR A 10 20.84 -7.73 -1.43
CA THR A 10 22.08 -7.72 -0.66
C THR A 10 23.27 -8.03 -1.57
N SER A 11 24.48 -7.89 -1.04
CA SER A 11 25.68 -8.34 -1.75
C SER A 11 25.81 -9.88 -1.65
N PRO A 12 26.23 -10.59 -2.71
CA PRO A 12 26.41 -12.04 -2.70
C PRO A 12 27.25 -12.61 -1.55
N GLN A 13 28.18 -11.83 -1.00
CA GLN A 13 29.02 -12.28 0.13
C GLN A 13 28.29 -12.30 1.48
N HIS A 14 27.18 -11.56 1.61
CA HIS A 14 26.46 -11.36 2.87
C HIS A 14 25.04 -11.94 2.85
N VAL A 15 24.67 -12.71 1.82
CA VAL A 15 23.31 -13.27 1.66
C VAL A 15 22.93 -14.15 2.83
N GLU A 16 23.82 -15.06 3.23
CA GLU A 16 23.53 -16.01 4.29
C GLU A 16 23.38 -15.32 5.65
N GLU A 17 24.19 -14.29 5.89
CA GLU A 17 24.13 -13.46 7.11
C GLU A 17 22.80 -12.72 7.19
N VAL A 18 22.41 -12.02 6.13
CA VAL A 18 21.13 -11.28 6.09
C VAL A 18 19.95 -12.24 6.12
N ALA A 19 20.02 -13.40 5.45
CA ALA A 19 18.97 -14.40 5.50
C ALA A 19 18.78 -14.98 6.91
N GLN A 20 19.85 -15.18 7.68
CA GLN A 20 19.74 -15.58 9.08
C GLN A 20 19.13 -14.49 9.95
N LEU A 21 19.50 -13.22 9.76
CA LEU A 21 18.89 -12.11 10.48
C LEU A 21 17.39 -12.01 10.19
N LEU A 22 16.99 -12.14 8.93
CA LEU A 22 15.57 -12.12 8.52
C LEU A 22 14.80 -13.32 9.06
N LYS A 23 15.39 -14.52 9.13
CA LYS A 23 14.74 -15.70 9.76
C LYS A 23 14.53 -15.54 11.27
N ASN A 24 15.37 -14.74 11.93
CA ASN A 24 15.29 -14.50 13.37
C ASN A 24 14.46 -13.25 13.71
N ALA A 25 14.07 -12.46 12.72
CA ALA A 25 13.20 -11.31 12.92
C ALA A 25 11.75 -11.78 13.18
N ASP A 26 11.10 -11.14 14.15
CA ASP A 26 9.71 -11.39 14.53
C ASP A 26 8.69 -10.65 13.64
N TYR A 27 9.18 -9.86 12.69
CA TYR A 27 8.37 -8.98 11.84
C TYR A 27 8.37 -9.36 10.36
N CYS A 28 9.03 -10.44 9.95
CA CYS A 28 9.00 -10.92 8.57
C CYS A 28 9.14 -12.45 8.48
N ASP A 29 8.49 -13.05 7.49
CA ASP A 29 8.62 -14.46 7.15
C ASP A 29 9.57 -14.63 5.96
N TYR A 30 10.65 -15.37 6.18
CA TYR A 30 11.60 -15.72 5.13
C TYR A 30 11.05 -16.85 4.24
N HIS A 31 11.18 -16.70 2.92
CA HIS A 31 10.80 -17.73 1.95
C HIS A 31 11.99 -18.31 1.19
N PHE A 32 12.78 -17.45 0.55
CA PHE A 32 13.80 -17.88 -0.42
C PHE A 32 14.93 -16.87 -0.53
N HIS A 33 16.14 -17.33 -0.86
CA HIS A 33 17.23 -16.47 -1.31
C HIS A 33 18.00 -17.13 -2.46
N ASP A 34 18.65 -16.32 -3.30
CA ASP A 34 19.53 -16.80 -4.38
C ASP A 34 21.01 -16.40 -4.17
N GLU A 35 21.89 -17.03 -4.95
CA GLU A 35 23.34 -16.75 -4.93
C GLU A 35 23.70 -15.35 -5.46
N LYS A 36 22.78 -14.66 -6.13
CA LYS A 36 22.95 -13.29 -6.65
C LYS A 36 22.60 -12.22 -5.61
N GLY A 37 22.17 -12.61 -4.42
CA GLY A 37 21.85 -11.69 -3.32
C GLY A 37 20.42 -11.18 -3.30
N ARG A 38 19.48 -11.94 -3.88
CA ARG A 38 18.05 -11.63 -3.76
C ARG A 38 17.43 -12.51 -2.68
N ILE A 39 16.71 -11.90 -1.76
CA ILE A 39 15.99 -12.56 -0.68
C ILE A 39 14.51 -12.17 -0.77
N ILE A 40 13.62 -13.16 -0.71
CA ILE A 40 12.17 -12.97 -0.71
C ILE A 40 11.67 -13.18 0.71
N VAL A 41 11.02 -12.16 1.25
CA VAL A 41 10.34 -12.20 2.54
C VAL A 41 8.92 -11.69 2.41
N THR A 42 8.06 -12.07 3.35
CA THR A 42 6.71 -11.54 3.48
C THR A 42 6.60 -10.81 4.81
N ILE A 43 5.86 -9.71 4.83
CA ILE A 43 5.50 -8.98 6.03
C ILE A 43 3.98 -8.96 6.14
N GLU A 44 3.48 -9.11 7.36
CA GLU A 44 2.07 -8.98 7.68
C GLU A 44 1.84 -7.70 8.49
N GLY A 45 0.73 -7.01 8.31
CA GLY A 45 0.41 -5.81 9.09
C GLY A 45 -1.09 -5.61 9.25
N ALA A 46 -1.50 -4.90 10.30
CA ALA A 46 -2.91 -4.52 10.45
C ALA A 46 -3.34 -3.49 9.41
N GLY A 47 -2.41 -2.65 8.93
CA GLY A 47 -2.62 -1.67 7.86
C GLY A 47 -1.29 -1.19 7.27
N VAL A 48 -1.37 -0.30 6.28
CA VAL A 48 -0.21 0.15 5.48
C VAL A 48 0.90 0.76 6.34
N GLU A 49 0.56 1.49 7.41
CA GLU A 49 1.53 2.14 8.29
C GLU A 49 2.45 1.13 9.01
N GLU A 50 1.89 0.01 9.48
CA GLU A 50 2.67 -1.05 10.12
C GLU A 50 3.58 -1.76 9.11
N GLU A 51 3.09 -1.98 7.89
CA GLU A 51 3.87 -2.59 6.81
C GLU A 51 5.05 -1.71 6.41
N ILE A 52 4.83 -0.39 6.29
CA ILE A 52 5.91 0.58 6.01
C ILE A 52 6.92 0.58 7.14
N ALA A 53 6.49 0.59 8.41
CA ALA A 53 7.39 0.57 9.55
C ALA A 53 8.28 -0.70 9.58
N LYS A 54 7.70 -1.86 9.24
CA LYS A 54 8.45 -3.12 9.11
C LYS A 54 9.41 -3.09 7.92
N LEU A 55 9.00 -2.53 6.79
CA LEU A 55 9.85 -2.34 5.62
C LEU A 55 11.06 -1.44 5.90
N VAL A 56 10.85 -0.31 6.59
CA VAL A 56 11.95 0.60 6.98
C VAL A 56 12.96 -0.13 7.87
N LYS A 57 12.49 -0.93 8.83
CA LYS A 57 13.39 -1.75 9.67
C LYS A 57 14.25 -2.70 8.84
N ILE A 58 13.68 -3.33 7.80
CA ILE A 58 14.42 -4.21 6.88
C ILE A 58 15.47 -3.41 6.10
N GLN A 59 15.13 -2.21 5.64
CA GLN A 59 16.05 -1.33 4.91
C GLN A 59 17.22 -0.85 5.78
N GLU A 60 17.01 -0.67 7.09
CA GLU A 60 18.06 -0.27 8.04
C GLU A 60 19.00 -1.42 8.46
N MET A 61 18.69 -2.67 8.07
CA MET A 61 19.53 -3.82 8.42
C MET A 61 20.92 -3.73 7.76
N ALA A 62 21.94 -4.18 8.48
CA ALA A 62 23.29 -4.23 7.97
C ALA A 62 23.36 -5.10 6.69
N HIS A 63 24.14 -4.66 5.71
CA HIS A 63 24.37 -5.35 4.43
C HIS A 63 23.16 -5.43 3.49
N VAL A 64 22.02 -4.82 3.84
CA VAL A 64 20.90 -4.59 2.91
C VAL A 64 21.23 -3.39 2.02
N ILE A 65 21.09 -3.58 0.70
CA ILE A 65 21.31 -2.52 -0.31
C ILE A 65 19.98 -1.85 -0.63
N ALA A 66 18.93 -2.65 -0.81
CA ALA A 66 17.58 -2.19 -1.09
C ALA A 66 16.56 -3.22 -0.58
N ALA A 67 15.37 -2.77 -0.24
CA ALA A 67 14.23 -3.63 0.03
C ALA A 67 12.98 -3.00 -0.60
N ASP A 68 12.43 -3.69 -1.59
CA ASP A 68 11.32 -3.19 -2.42
C ASP A 68 10.08 -4.05 -2.24
N MET A 69 8.94 -3.40 -1.99
CA MET A 69 7.64 -4.05 -1.91
C MET A 69 7.17 -4.41 -3.32
N SER A 70 7.07 -5.70 -3.62
CA SER A 70 6.69 -6.21 -4.94
C SER A 70 5.20 -6.44 -5.09
N PHE A 71 4.52 -6.82 -4.01
CA PHE A 71 3.10 -7.13 -4.01
C PHE A 71 2.51 -6.88 -2.62
N ALA A 72 1.32 -6.27 -2.55
CA ALA A 72 0.58 -6.07 -1.31
C ALA A 72 -0.87 -6.55 -1.51
N TYR A 73 -1.37 -7.35 -0.57
CA TYR A 73 -2.74 -7.83 -0.54
C TYR A 73 -3.46 -7.19 0.65
N SER A 74 -4.46 -6.33 0.36
CA SER A 74 -5.15 -5.51 1.36
C SER A 74 -6.67 -5.61 1.21
N GLU A 75 -7.25 -6.79 1.41
CA GLU A 75 -8.69 -7.02 1.21
C GLU A 75 -9.58 -6.20 2.15
N ASP A 76 -9.19 -6.08 3.42
CA ASP A 76 -10.02 -5.42 4.44
C ASP A 76 -10.10 -3.90 4.22
N GLU A 77 -8.96 -3.24 3.97
CA GLU A 77 -8.93 -1.80 3.65
C GLU A 77 -9.70 -1.49 2.36
N LEU A 78 -9.58 -2.35 1.33
CA LEU A 78 -10.32 -2.16 0.08
C LEU A 78 -11.85 -2.26 0.28
N ASN A 79 -12.31 -3.15 1.16
CA ASN A 79 -13.72 -3.26 1.49
C ASN A 79 -14.20 -2.04 2.30
N GLU A 80 -13.44 -1.57 3.30
CA GLU A 80 -13.79 -0.38 4.07
C GLU A 80 -13.89 0.87 3.20
N GLU A 81 -12.96 1.07 2.25
CA GLU A 81 -13.01 2.19 1.32
C GLU A 81 -14.19 2.06 0.34
N ARG A 82 -14.53 0.84 -0.08
CA ARG A 82 -15.73 0.60 -0.89
C ARG A 82 -17.01 0.93 -0.13
N ASP A 83 -17.10 0.54 1.14
CA ASP A 83 -18.24 0.85 1.99
C ASP A 83 -18.37 2.37 2.23
N LYS A 84 -17.26 3.09 2.44
CA LYS A 84 -17.24 4.57 2.49
C LYS A 84 -17.71 5.19 1.19
N LEU A 85 -17.30 4.66 0.04
CA LEU A 85 -17.74 5.12 -1.28
C LEU A 85 -19.21 4.82 -1.56
N GLU A 86 -19.75 3.69 -1.09
CA GLU A 86 -21.19 3.39 -1.19
C GLU A 86 -22.01 4.33 -0.31
N VAL A 87 -21.54 4.62 0.90
CA VAL A 87 -22.15 5.62 1.78
C VAL A 87 -22.07 7.02 1.15
N ALA A 88 -20.92 7.41 0.60
CA ALA A 88 -20.73 8.70 -0.08
C ALA A 88 -21.51 8.81 -1.41
N GLY A 89 -21.67 7.70 -2.13
CA GLY A 89 -22.49 7.60 -3.35
C GLY A 89 -23.99 7.75 -3.09
N THR A 90 -24.42 7.70 -1.83
CA THR A 90 -25.80 7.96 -1.42
C THR A 90 -26.07 9.46 -1.23
N GLU A 91 -25.04 10.31 -1.19
CA GLU A 91 -25.18 11.78 -1.20
C GLU A 91 -25.19 12.35 -2.62
N LEU A 92 -25.78 11.63 -3.58
CA LEU A 92 -26.23 12.29 -4.81
C LEU A 92 -27.19 13.40 -4.37
N PRO A 93 -26.91 14.68 -4.68
CA PRO A 93 -27.78 15.75 -4.25
C PRO A 93 -29.20 15.46 -4.74
N ALA A 94 -30.19 15.55 -3.85
CA ALA A 94 -31.57 15.17 -4.17
C ALA A 94 -32.11 15.93 -5.41
N TRP A 95 -31.58 17.14 -5.67
CA TRP A 95 -31.90 17.94 -6.85
C TRP A 95 -31.50 17.28 -8.18
N LEU A 96 -30.56 16.33 -8.20
CA LEU A 96 -30.13 15.62 -9.40
C LEU A 96 -31.25 14.75 -9.99
N ASN A 97 -32.18 14.28 -9.14
CA ASN A 97 -33.34 13.48 -9.54
C ASN A 97 -34.64 14.31 -9.64
N ASP A 98 -34.59 15.63 -9.46
CA ASP A 98 -35.76 16.49 -9.52
C ASP A 98 -36.08 16.89 -10.97
N GLU A 99 -37.28 16.55 -11.45
CA GLU A 99 -37.74 16.86 -12.82
C GLU A 99 -37.88 18.38 -13.07
N ASN A 100 -37.89 19.20 -12.02
CA ASN A 100 -37.92 20.67 -12.11
C ASN A 100 -36.56 21.33 -11.90
N ALA A 101 -35.48 20.57 -11.73
CA ALA A 101 -34.15 21.13 -11.53
C ALA A 101 -33.73 22.00 -12.73
N THR A 102 -33.30 23.23 -12.45
CA THR A 102 -32.87 24.16 -13.48
C THR A 102 -31.35 24.30 -13.49
N LYS A 103 -30.80 24.80 -14.60
CA LYS A 103 -29.35 25.04 -14.76
C LYS A 103 -28.72 25.92 -13.67
N HIS A 104 -29.50 26.71 -12.94
CA HIS A 104 -29.01 27.58 -11.86
C HIS A 104 -28.81 26.84 -10.54
N ASP A 105 -29.39 25.65 -10.40
CA ASP A 105 -29.31 24.83 -9.19
C ASP A 105 -28.03 23.97 -9.16
N ILE A 106 -27.28 23.93 -10.27
CA ILE A 106 -26.00 23.23 -10.39
C ILE A 106 -24.90 24.06 -9.74
N GLN A 107 -24.41 23.62 -8.57
CA GLN A 107 -23.27 24.23 -7.91
C GLN A 107 -21.96 23.81 -8.58
N TYR A 108 -21.44 24.67 -9.48
CA TYR A 108 -20.20 24.43 -10.21
C TYR A 108 -18.98 24.96 -9.43
N ASN A 109 -18.12 24.06 -8.95
CA ASN A 109 -16.88 24.39 -8.23
C ASN A 109 -15.63 24.40 -9.14
N GLY A 110 -15.81 24.33 -10.46
CA GLY A 110 -14.70 24.41 -11.42
C GLY A 110 -14.27 25.85 -11.68
N ASP A 111 -13.03 26.01 -12.14
CA ASP A 111 -12.50 27.30 -12.59
C ASP A 111 -12.96 27.57 -14.03
N LEU A 112 -13.99 28.40 -14.20
CA LEU A 112 -14.32 29.02 -15.47
C LEU A 112 -13.28 30.12 -15.72
N LYS A 113 -12.08 29.73 -16.16
CA LYS A 113 -11.08 30.70 -16.64
C LYS A 113 -11.71 31.58 -17.71
N ASP A 114 -11.97 32.82 -17.31
CA ASP A 114 -12.45 33.99 -18.07
C ASP A 114 -12.48 33.79 -19.59
N ARG A 115 -13.55 33.13 -20.06
CA ARG A 115 -13.93 33.13 -21.48
C ARG A 115 -15.43 33.37 -21.64
N PHE A 116 -15.97 34.35 -20.93
CA PHE A 116 -17.16 35.11 -21.33
C PHE A 116 -17.09 36.53 -20.76
#